data_AF-A0A4P9XEB2-F1
#
_entry.id   AF-A0A4P9XEB2-F1
#
_cell.length_a   1.000
_cell.length_b   1.000
_cell.length_c   1.000
_cell.angle_alpha   90.00
_cell.angle_beta   90.00
_cell.angle_gamma   90.00
#
_symmetry.space_group_name_H-M   'P 1'
#
loop_
_entity.id
_entity.type
_entity.pdbx_description
1 polymer ?
#
loop_
_entity_poly.entity_id
_entity_poly.type
_entity_poly.pdbx_seq_one_letter_code
_entity_poly.pdbx_strand_id
1 'polypeptide(L)'
;MDLVLNRLHEANVKKITARIYIGDIHTYATAVLTSLMSTTQVIGDILATQGIENDGTWTLFELCHDLNIERPLRDWEIVTDILSAWSGVQARHNALFVKRYPAFRDTLNINSLRIHTQMPKPQGWLYLELRPGKFSRRFCMLKDGNLCYHPDTKSSQFWPTPFGFALRSTDRLDMFENKGDYCRWVGVEKQERLYDWVLSIRIAK
;
A
#
# COMPACT_ATOMS: atom_id res chain seq x y z
N MET A 1 -30.34 22.89 10.12
CA MET A 1 -29.33 23.59 9.29
C MET A 1 -28.24 22.64 8.80
N ASP A 2 -27.86 21.63 9.58
CA ASP A 2 -26.72 20.74 9.27
C ASP A 2 -26.86 19.90 7.99
N LEU A 3 -28.07 19.42 7.66
CA LEU A 3 -28.28 18.61 6.44
C LEU A 3 -28.06 19.43 5.15
N VAL A 4 -28.42 20.72 5.18
CA VAL A 4 -28.26 21.62 4.03
C VAL A 4 -26.80 22.04 3.89
N LEU A 5 -26.11 22.31 5.02
CA LEU A 5 -24.67 22.57 5.01
C LEU A 5 -23.88 21.35 4.51
N ASN A 6 -24.21 20.14 4.95
CA ASN A 6 -23.56 18.91 4.49
C ASN A 6 -23.74 18.69 2.99
N ARG A 7 -24.96 18.90 2.46
CA ARG A 7 -25.22 18.80 1.01
C ARG A 7 -24.50 19.88 0.19
N LEU A 8 -24.39 21.10 0.71
CA LEU A 8 -23.63 22.18 0.07
C LEU A 8 -22.13 21.88 0.09
N HIS A 9 -21.63 21.29 1.17
CA HIS A 9 -20.25 20.84 1.26
C HIS A 9 -19.98 19.73 0.24
N GLU A 10 -20.80 18.67 0.23
CA GLU A 10 -20.74 17.57 -0.75
C GLU A 10 -20.84 18.04 -2.21
N ALA A 11 -21.63 19.07 -2.50
CA ALA A 11 -21.78 19.64 -3.83
C ALA A 11 -20.49 20.33 -4.34
N ASN A 12 -19.66 20.86 -3.44
CA ASN A 12 -18.39 21.50 -3.76
C ASN A 12 -17.18 20.55 -3.66
N VAL A 13 -17.38 19.28 -3.29
CA VAL A 13 -16.29 18.32 -3.24
C VAL A 13 -15.87 17.90 -4.65
N LYS A 14 -14.57 17.94 -4.93
CA LYS A 14 -13.98 17.45 -6.18
C LYS A 14 -14.35 15.99 -6.39
N LYS A 15 -14.93 15.68 -7.56
CA LYS A 15 -15.31 14.32 -7.97
C LYS A 15 -14.35 13.78 -9.02
N ILE A 16 -13.95 12.53 -8.87
CA ILE A 16 -13.10 11.80 -9.82
C ILE A 16 -13.77 10.47 -10.11
N THR A 17 -14.03 10.18 -11.38
CA THR A 17 -14.52 8.87 -11.79
C THR A 17 -13.34 7.92 -11.94
N ALA A 18 -13.40 6.76 -11.29
CA ALA A 18 -12.38 5.73 -11.36
C ALA A 18 -12.98 4.35 -11.67
N ARG A 19 -12.24 3.55 -12.42
CA ARG A 19 -12.52 2.13 -12.61
C ARG A 19 -11.89 1.34 -11.47
N ILE A 20 -12.66 0.47 -10.84
CA ILE A 20 -12.20 -0.39 -9.74
C ILE A 20 -12.56 -1.83 -10.09
N TYR A 21 -11.54 -2.66 -10.25
CA TYR A 21 -11.65 -4.08 -10.60
C TYR A 21 -12.08 -4.91 -9.39
N ILE A 22 -12.74 -6.03 -9.60
CA ILE A 22 -13.33 -6.85 -8.53
C ILE A 22 -12.89 -8.30 -8.71
N GLY A 23 -12.02 -8.76 -7.81
CA GLY A 23 -11.41 -10.09 -7.85
C GLY A 23 -10.36 -10.26 -8.95
N ASP A 24 -10.73 -9.99 -10.19
CA ASP A 24 -9.90 -10.11 -11.40
C ASP A 24 -10.04 -8.89 -12.34
N ILE A 25 -9.38 -8.95 -13.50
CA ILE A 25 -9.37 -7.88 -14.50
C ILE A 25 -10.62 -7.82 -15.38
N HIS A 26 -11.50 -8.81 -15.30
CA HIS A 26 -12.67 -8.95 -16.17
C HIS A 26 -13.90 -8.28 -15.55
N THR A 27 -13.99 -8.29 -14.23
CA THR A 27 -15.10 -7.67 -13.48
C THR A 27 -14.67 -6.33 -12.90
N TYR A 28 -15.44 -5.26 -13.15
CA TYR A 28 -15.17 -3.95 -12.59
C TYR A 28 -16.42 -3.13 -12.34
N ALA A 29 -16.34 -2.21 -11.38
CA ALA A 29 -17.29 -1.13 -11.17
C ALA A 29 -16.67 0.21 -11.58
N THR A 30 -17.52 1.15 -11.99
CA THR A 30 -17.12 2.56 -12.16
C THR A 30 -17.65 3.33 -10.97
N ALA A 31 -16.75 3.88 -10.16
CA ALA A 31 -17.09 4.61 -8.94
C ALA A 31 -16.83 6.12 -9.13
N VAL A 32 -17.74 6.94 -8.63
CA VAL A 32 -17.54 8.39 -8.52
C VAL A 32 -16.96 8.66 -7.14
N LEU A 33 -15.66 8.92 -7.09
CA LEU A 33 -14.91 9.15 -5.86
C LEU A 33 -14.92 10.63 -5.50
N THR A 34 -14.94 10.93 -4.21
CA THR A 34 -14.80 12.30 -3.69
C THR A 34 -13.52 12.42 -2.84
N SER A 35 -13.11 13.66 -2.53
CA SER A 35 -11.94 13.89 -1.65
C SER A 35 -12.15 13.50 -0.18
N LEU A 36 -13.32 12.97 0.17
CA LEU A 36 -13.67 12.56 1.53
C LEU A 36 -13.89 11.04 1.65
N MET A 37 -13.88 10.31 0.52
CA MET A 37 -14.16 8.88 0.53
C MET A 37 -12.95 8.08 0.98
N SER A 38 -13.11 7.46 2.14
CA SER A 38 -12.18 6.47 2.68
C SER A 38 -12.28 5.15 1.91
N THR A 39 -11.24 4.33 2.05
CA THR A 39 -11.19 2.98 1.48
C THR A 39 -12.36 2.12 1.94
N THR A 40 -12.73 2.15 3.22
CA THR A 40 -13.86 1.36 3.73
C THR A 40 -15.18 1.75 3.07
N GLN A 41 -15.44 3.05 2.89
CA GLN A 41 -16.64 3.54 2.21
C GLN A 41 -16.69 3.08 0.76
N VAL A 42 -15.58 3.23 0.03
CA VAL A 42 -15.49 2.80 -1.38
C VAL A 42 -15.73 1.30 -1.55
N ILE A 43 -15.17 0.47 -0.67
CA ILE A 43 -15.44 -0.99 -0.68
C ILE A 43 -16.93 -1.25 -0.46
N GLY A 44 -17.54 -0.63 0.56
CA GLY A 44 -18.95 -0.80 0.88
C GLY A 44 -19.86 -0.44 -0.29
N ASP A 45 -19.62 0.71 -0.92
CA ASP A 45 -20.40 1.21 -2.06
C ASP A 45 -20.30 0.28 -3.28
N ILE A 46 -19.10 -0.22 -3.58
CA ILE A 46 -18.88 -1.15 -4.70
C ILE A 46 -19.61 -2.47 -4.45
N LEU A 47 -19.43 -3.07 -3.27
CA LEU A 47 -20.05 -4.36 -2.95
C LEU A 47 -21.58 -4.24 -2.96
N ALA A 48 -22.13 -3.18 -2.37
CA ALA A 48 -23.58 -2.92 -2.38
C ALA A 48 -24.12 -2.74 -3.80
N THR A 49 -23.42 -1.98 -4.65
CA THR A 49 -23.81 -1.76 -6.06
C THR A 49 -23.81 -3.07 -6.86
N GLN A 50 -22.89 -3.99 -6.55
CA GLN A 50 -22.77 -5.28 -7.23
C GLN A 50 -23.61 -6.39 -6.57
N GLY A 51 -24.33 -6.11 -5.47
CA GLY A 51 -25.08 -7.12 -4.72
C GLY A 51 -24.20 -8.19 -4.08
N ILE A 52 -22.94 -7.87 -3.77
CA ILE A 52 -21.98 -8.79 -3.14
C ILE A 52 -22.06 -8.63 -1.63
N GLU A 53 -22.17 -9.75 -0.91
CA GLU A 53 -22.11 -9.76 0.55
C GLU A 53 -20.73 -9.34 1.06
N ASN A 54 -20.71 -8.41 2.00
CA ASN A 54 -19.49 -8.00 2.67
C ASN A 54 -19.22 -8.90 3.87
N ASP A 55 -18.46 -9.99 3.65
CA ASP A 55 -18.00 -10.93 4.68
C ASP A 55 -16.87 -10.38 5.57
N GLY A 56 -16.55 -9.09 5.44
CA GLY A 56 -15.46 -8.44 6.14
C GLY A 56 -14.08 -8.68 5.55
N THR A 57 -13.90 -9.61 4.60
CA THR A 57 -12.57 -9.97 4.05
C THR A 57 -12.16 -9.16 2.83
N TRP A 58 -13.08 -8.39 2.26
CA TRP A 58 -12.82 -7.53 1.10
C TRP A 58 -11.90 -6.38 1.45
N THR A 59 -10.95 -6.12 0.56
CA THR A 59 -9.90 -5.10 0.71
C THR A 59 -9.66 -4.41 -0.62
N LEU A 60 -9.47 -3.09 -0.59
CA LEU A 60 -9.02 -2.31 -1.73
C LEU A 60 -7.50 -2.36 -1.82
N PHE A 61 -6.99 -2.60 -3.03
CA PHE A 61 -5.57 -2.62 -3.34
C PHE A 61 -5.27 -1.55 -4.37
N GLU A 62 -4.11 -0.91 -4.24
CA GLU A 62 -3.46 -0.25 -5.38
C GLU A 62 -2.51 -1.25 -6.05
N LEU A 63 -2.53 -1.25 -7.38
CA LEU A 63 -1.54 -1.89 -8.23
C LEU A 63 -0.73 -0.79 -8.91
N CYS A 64 0.55 -0.69 -8.59
CA CYS A 64 1.52 0.16 -9.27
C CYS A 64 2.21 -0.68 -10.35
N HIS A 65 1.64 -0.68 -11.56
CA HIS A 65 2.10 -1.52 -12.66
C HIS A 65 3.49 -1.12 -13.16
N ASP A 66 3.81 0.17 -13.10
CA ASP A 66 5.13 0.72 -13.42
C ASP A 66 6.26 0.11 -12.58
N LEU A 67 5.94 -0.20 -11.32
CA LEU A 67 6.88 -0.81 -10.38
C LEU A 67 6.64 -2.31 -10.20
N ASN A 68 5.60 -2.90 -10.79
CA ASN A 68 5.21 -4.29 -10.56
C ASN A 68 5.03 -4.62 -9.06
N ILE A 69 4.40 -3.71 -8.32
CA ILE A 69 4.07 -3.89 -6.90
C ILE A 69 2.58 -3.66 -6.68
N GLU A 70 2.03 -4.33 -5.67
CA GLU A 70 0.71 -4.04 -5.14
C GLU A 70 0.77 -3.85 -3.63
N ARG A 71 -0.18 -3.09 -3.07
CA ARG A 71 -0.39 -3.05 -1.63
C ARG A 71 -1.87 -2.97 -1.27
N PRO A 72 -2.29 -3.59 -0.16
CA PRO A 72 -3.60 -3.30 0.41
C PRO A 72 -3.62 -1.88 0.97
N LEU A 73 -4.75 -1.21 0.81
CA LEU A 73 -5.05 0.09 1.40
C LEU A 73 -5.67 -0.10 2.78
N ARG A 74 -5.34 0.80 3.71
CA ARG A 74 -5.92 0.85 5.05
C ARG A 74 -7.31 1.45 4.98
N ASP A 75 -8.14 1.07 5.93
CA ASP A 75 -9.56 1.45 5.99
C ASP A 75 -9.80 2.95 5.91
N TRP A 76 -8.89 3.75 6.48
CA TRP A 76 -8.97 5.21 6.55
C TRP A 76 -8.23 5.97 5.43
N GLU A 77 -7.53 5.29 4.51
CA GLU A 77 -6.87 5.98 3.40
C GLU A 77 -7.92 6.59 2.46
N ILE A 78 -7.70 7.85 2.05
CA ILE A 78 -8.56 8.55 1.09
C ILE A 78 -8.16 8.13 -0.32
N VAL A 79 -9.12 7.57 -1.07
CA VAL A 79 -8.81 6.92 -2.35
C VAL A 79 -8.37 7.93 -3.42
N THR A 80 -8.88 9.15 -3.39
CA THR A 80 -8.48 10.20 -4.34
C THR A 80 -7.06 10.71 -4.10
N ASP A 81 -6.56 10.67 -2.86
CA ASP A 81 -5.16 10.99 -2.55
C ASP A 81 -4.23 9.95 -3.18
N ILE A 82 -4.61 8.66 -3.12
CA ILE A 82 -3.88 7.57 -3.76
C ILE A 82 -3.78 7.78 -5.27
N LEU A 83 -4.91 8.11 -5.92
CA LEU A 83 -4.93 8.40 -7.35
C LEU A 83 -4.09 9.63 -7.71
N SER A 84 -4.06 10.64 -6.83
CA SER A 84 -3.28 11.86 -7.05
C SER A 84 -1.76 11.64 -6.94
N ALA A 85 -1.34 10.62 -6.18
CA ALA A 85 0.05 10.23 -6.04
C ALA A 85 0.59 9.51 -7.29
N TRP A 86 -0.29 8.91 -8.10
CA TRP A 86 0.12 8.29 -9.36
C TRP A 86 0.57 9.37 -10.36
N SER A 87 1.87 9.47 -10.57
CA SER A 87 2.49 10.50 -11.41
C SER A 87 3.20 9.91 -12.62
N GLY A 88 3.29 10.68 -13.71
CA GLY A 88 4.06 10.33 -14.90
C GLY A 88 3.29 9.50 -15.93
N VAL A 89 3.96 9.15 -17.03
CA VAL A 89 3.34 8.55 -18.22
C VAL A 89 2.83 7.12 -17.96
N GLN A 90 3.38 6.44 -16.96
CA GLN A 90 3.05 5.05 -16.63
C GLN A 90 1.92 4.92 -15.60
N ALA A 91 1.55 6.02 -14.91
CA ALA A 91 0.45 6.08 -13.96
C ALA A 91 -0.89 5.60 -14.53
N ARG A 92 -1.09 5.74 -15.84
CA ARG A 92 -2.28 5.27 -16.57
C ARG A 92 -2.48 3.74 -16.55
N HIS A 93 -1.44 2.99 -16.22
CA HIS A 93 -1.48 1.53 -16.11
C HIS A 93 -1.69 1.06 -14.68
N ASN A 94 -1.64 1.98 -13.71
CA ASN A 94 -1.99 1.67 -12.33
C ASN A 94 -3.49 1.42 -12.21
N ALA A 95 -3.87 0.58 -11.27
CA ALA A 95 -5.25 0.13 -11.12
C ALA A 95 -5.63 -0.03 -9.65
N LEU A 96 -6.93 0.08 -9.38
CA LEU A 96 -7.52 -0.24 -8.10
C LEU A 96 -8.25 -1.59 -8.19
N PHE A 97 -8.07 -2.44 -7.19
CA PHE A 97 -8.74 -3.74 -7.09
C PHE A 97 -9.43 -3.91 -5.75
N VAL A 98 -10.68 -4.34 -5.74
CA VAL A 98 -11.35 -4.91 -4.57
C VAL A 98 -11.20 -6.42 -4.66
N LYS A 99 -10.45 -7.03 -3.75
CA LYS A 99 -10.24 -8.49 -3.70
C LYS A 99 -10.25 -9.00 -2.25
N ARG A 100 -10.48 -10.30 -2.08
CA ARG A 100 -10.50 -10.93 -0.75
C ARG A 100 -9.08 -11.01 -0.18
N TYR A 101 -8.94 -10.68 1.10
CA TYR A 101 -7.67 -10.70 1.84
C TYR A 101 -7.83 -11.26 3.27
N PRO A 102 -8.41 -12.47 3.42
CA PRO A 102 -8.87 -12.98 4.73
C PRO A 102 -7.75 -13.12 5.76
N ALA A 103 -6.55 -13.53 5.34
CA ALA A 103 -5.45 -13.84 6.27
C ALA A 103 -4.91 -12.62 7.03
N PHE A 104 -5.04 -11.41 6.49
CA PHE A 104 -4.40 -10.21 7.04
C PHE A 104 -5.27 -8.97 7.01
N ARG A 105 -6.57 -9.10 6.70
CA ARG A 105 -7.52 -7.99 6.65
C ARG A 105 -7.54 -7.17 7.94
N ASP A 106 -7.43 -7.85 9.07
CA ASP A 106 -7.48 -7.21 10.39
C ASP A 106 -6.33 -6.23 10.60
N THR A 107 -5.22 -6.38 9.87
CA THR A 107 -4.05 -5.49 9.95
C THR A 107 -4.24 -4.15 9.21
N LEU A 108 -5.42 -3.92 8.61
CA LEU A 108 -5.76 -2.74 7.83
C LEU A 108 -6.75 -1.81 8.54
N ASN A 109 -7.27 -2.24 9.70
CA ASN A 109 -8.22 -1.48 10.50
C ASN A 109 -7.53 -0.80 11.70
N ILE A 110 -8.20 0.18 12.31
CA ILE A 110 -7.62 1.01 13.38
C ILE A 110 -7.28 0.20 14.65
N ASN A 111 -7.95 -0.93 14.86
CA ASN A 111 -7.72 -1.78 16.03
C ASN A 111 -6.36 -2.49 15.96
N SER A 112 -5.86 -2.76 14.75
CA SER A 112 -4.51 -3.34 14.57
C SER A 112 -3.40 -2.46 15.12
N LEU A 113 -3.56 -1.13 15.09
CA LEU A 113 -2.58 -0.19 15.63
C LEU A 113 -2.40 -0.34 17.15
N ARG A 114 -3.45 -0.80 17.86
CA ARG A 114 -3.42 -0.94 19.33
C ARG A 114 -2.78 -2.25 19.79
N ILE A 115 -2.98 -3.33 19.03
CA ILE A 115 -2.56 -4.68 19.42
C ILE A 115 -1.03 -4.84 19.27
N HIS A 116 -0.45 -4.16 18.28
CA HIS A 116 0.89 -4.49 17.83
C HIS A 116 2.01 -3.54 18.26
N THR A 117 1.72 -2.49 19.04
CA THR A 117 2.76 -1.74 19.79
C THR A 117 3.51 -2.62 20.80
N GLN A 118 2.98 -3.81 21.09
CA GLN A 118 3.55 -4.80 22.01
C GLN A 118 4.33 -5.93 21.30
N MET A 119 4.34 -5.98 19.96
CA MET A 119 5.03 -7.04 19.22
C MET A 119 6.55 -6.79 19.13
N PRO A 120 7.38 -7.84 19.22
CA PRO A 120 8.81 -7.70 18.97
C PRO A 120 9.06 -7.16 17.57
N LYS A 121 9.79 -6.03 17.48
CA LYS A 121 10.16 -5.45 16.18
C LYS A 121 11.11 -6.42 15.45
N PRO A 122 10.91 -6.70 14.15
CA PRO A 122 11.73 -7.66 13.44
C PRO A 122 13.17 -7.16 13.32
N GLN A 123 14.10 -8.09 13.50
CA GLN A 123 15.53 -7.91 13.20
C GLN A 123 16.05 -9.14 12.45
N GLY A 124 17.01 -8.95 11.56
CA GLY A 124 17.63 -10.02 10.80
C GLY A 124 18.27 -9.58 9.49
N TRP A 125 18.81 -10.54 8.77
CA TRP A 125 19.45 -10.30 7.48
C TRP A 125 18.40 -9.99 6.39
N LEU A 126 18.59 -8.86 5.73
CA LEU A 126 17.85 -8.42 4.54
C LEU A 126 18.82 -8.16 3.40
N TYR A 127 18.33 -8.14 2.17
CA TYR A 127 19.06 -7.69 1.00
C TYR A 127 18.54 -6.31 0.59
N LEU A 128 19.36 -5.27 0.75
CA LEU A 128 18.97 -3.89 0.46
C LEU A 128 19.54 -3.45 -0.89
N GLU A 129 18.70 -2.86 -1.74
CA GLU A 129 19.17 -2.17 -2.94
C GLU A 129 19.74 -0.79 -2.59
N LEU A 130 21.04 -0.72 -2.33
CA LEU A 130 21.71 0.54 -2.02
C LEU A 130 22.07 1.32 -3.30
N ARG A 131 22.25 0.63 -4.42
CA ARG A 131 22.44 1.21 -5.76
C ARG A 131 21.57 0.44 -6.75
N PRO A 132 21.05 1.07 -7.81
CA PRO A 132 20.21 0.40 -8.79
C PRO A 132 20.84 -0.92 -9.30
N GLY A 133 20.09 -2.01 -9.19
CA GLY A 133 20.46 -3.37 -9.53
C GLY A 133 21.46 -4.05 -8.57
N LYS A 134 21.99 -3.36 -7.55
CA LYS A 134 23.04 -3.89 -6.66
C LYS A 134 22.52 -4.06 -5.24
N PHE A 135 22.46 -5.31 -4.81
CA PHE A 135 21.91 -5.71 -3.53
C PHE A 135 23.00 -5.99 -2.50
N SER A 136 22.86 -5.46 -1.30
CA SER A 136 23.80 -5.74 -0.21
C SER A 136 23.09 -6.45 0.92
N ARG A 137 23.62 -7.60 1.35
CA ARG A 137 23.11 -8.26 2.55
C ARG A 137 23.46 -7.40 3.75
N ARG A 138 22.49 -7.11 4.62
CA ARG A 138 22.64 -6.22 5.77
C ARG A 138 21.83 -6.76 6.93
N PHE A 139 22.41 -6.75 8.13
CA PHE A 139 21.61 -6.99 9.33
C PHE A 139 20.79 -5.73 9.61
N CYS A 140 19.48 -5.88 9.51
CA CYS A 140 18.52 -4.79 9.63
C CYS A 140 17.65 -4.98 10.87
N MET A 141 17.14 -3.87 11.39
CA MET A 141 16.19 -3.84 12.50
C MET A 141 15.16 -2.74 12.26
N LEU A 142 13.91 -2.99 12.65
CA LEU A 142 12.88 -1.95 12.66
C LEU A 142 12.97 -1.19 14.00
N LYS A 143 13.28 0.10 13.95
CA LYS A 143 13.36 0.97 15.13
C LYS A 143 12.53 2.23 14.88
N ASP A 144 11.57 2.47 15.76
CA ASP A 144 10.71 3.68 15.74
C ASP A 144 10.12 4.01 14.35
N GLY A 145 9.57 3.00 13.67
CA GLY A 145 9.01 3.14 12.32
C GLY A 145 10.05 3.17 11.18
N ASN A 146 11.33 3.19 11.51
CA ASN A 146 12.43 3.29 10.56
C ASN A 146 13.15 1.94 10.38
N LEU A 147 13.46 1.59 9.13
CA LEU A 147 14.32 0.47 8.82
C LEU A 147 15.78 0.90 8.94
N CYS A 148 16.47 0.41 9.97
CA CYS A 148 17.89 0.69 10.22
C CYS A 148 18.74 -0.53 9.85
N TYR A 149 20.00 -0.32 9.46
CA TYR A 149 20.95 -1.40 9.19
C TYR A 149 22.35 -1.09 9.70
N HIS A 150 23.11 -2.13 10.05
CA HIS A 150 24.52 -2.00 10.40
C HIS A 150 25.39 -1.89 9.13
N PRO A 151 26.40 -1.01 9.08
CA PRO A 151 27.14 -0.70 7.86
C PRO A 151 28.05 -1.81 7.33
N ASP A 152 28.12 -2.96 7.98
CA ASP A 152 29.09 -4.00 7.61
C ASP A 152 28.53 -5.03 6.63
N THR A 153 29.42 -5.59 5.80
CA THR A 153 29.31 -6.72 4.84
C THR A 153 29.30 -6.44 3.33
N LYS A 154 29.65 -7.50 2.58
CA LYS A 154 29.90 -7.58 1.13
C LYS A 154 28.61 -7.42 0.30
N SER A 155 28.72 -6.77 -0.86
CA SER A 155 27.62 -6.61 -1.82
C SER A 155 27.50 -7.83 -2.75
N SER A 156 26.27 -8.20 -3.09
CA SER A 156 25.92 -9.12 -4.19
C SER A 156 25.42 -8.31 -5.40
N GLN A 157 25.63 -8.83 -6.60
CA GLN A 157 25.31 -8.08 -7.84
C GLN A 157 23.88 -8.33 -8.34
N PHE A 158 23.10 -9.21 -7.70
CA PHE A 158 21.79 -9.63 -8.22
C PHE A 158 20.73 -9.79 -7.13
N TRP A 159 19.45 -9.69 -7.53
CA TRP A 159 18.29 -9.99 -6.69
C TRP A 159 18.38 -11.43 -6.19
N PRO A 160 18.58 -11.65 -4.88
CA PRO A 160 19.09 -12.93 -4.40
C PRO A 160 17.99 -13.93 -4.02
N THR A 161 16.73 -13.50 -3.90
CA THR A 161 15.64 -14.29 -3.30
C THR A 161 14.31 -14.01 -4.00
N PRO A 162 13.41 -14.97 -4.25
CA PRO A 162 12.11 -14.68 -4.87
C PRO A 162 11.18 -13.86 -3.95
N PHE A 163 11.52 -13.76 -2.66
CA PHE A 163 10.74 -13.04 -1.66
C PHE A 163 11.31 -11.65 -1.43
N GLY A 164 10.46 -10.63 -1.54
CA GLY A 164 10.84 -9.25 -1.26
C GLY A 164 9.64 -8.32 -1.24
N PHE A 165 9.89 -7.10 -0.78
CA PHE A 165 8.93 -6.02 -0.75
C PHE A 165 9.61 -4.71 -1.15
N ALA A 166 8.79 -3.70 -1.42
CA ALA A 166 9.25 -2.36 -1.73
C ALA A 166 8.77 -1.38 -0.66
N LEU A 167 9.61 -0.39 -0.36
CA LEU A 167 9.26 0.80 0.40
C LEU A 167 9.14 1.96 -0.59
N ARG A 168 7.90 2.30 -0.95
CA ARG A 168 7.57 3.38 -1.89
C ARG A 168 7.00 4.58 -1.12
N SER A 169 7.38 5.79 -1.52
CA SER A 169 6.70 6.99 -1.02
C SER A 169 5.26 7.05 -1.51
N THR A 170 4.38 7.61 -0.68
CA THR A 170 3.01 7.97 -1.06
C THR A 170 2.93 9.33 -1.76
N ASP A 171 4.02 10.09 -1.80
CA ASP A 171 4.11 11.33 -2.58
C ASP A 171 4.32 11.03 -4.07
N ARG A 172 4.16 12.05 -4.90
CA ARG A 172 4.37 11.93 -6.34
C ARG A 172 5.86 11.81 -6.68
N LEU A 173 6.19 10.98 -7.66
CA LEU A 173 7.58 10.77 -8.12
C LEU A 173 8.25 12.08 -8.56
N ASP A 174 7.50 13.02 -9.12
CA ASP A 174 8.02 14.31 -9.59
C ASP A 174 8.52 15.22 -8.45
N MET A 175 8.07 15.00 -7.21
CA MET A 175 8.54 15.74 -6.03
C MET A 175 9.95 15.34 -5.56
N PHE A 176 10.48 14.21 -6.04
CA PHE A 176 11.79 13.72 -5.64
C PHE A 176 12.90 14.30 -6.52
N GLU A 177 13.91 14.91 -5.91
CA GLU A 177 15.14 15.33 -6.60
C GLU A 177 15.87 14.11 -7.18
N ASN A 178 16.06 13.08 -6.36
CA ASN A 178 16.61 11.80 -6.77
C ASN A 178 15.49 10.75 -6.91
N LYS A 179 15.22 10.32 -8.15
CA LYS A 179 14.18 9.32 -8.44
C LYS A 179 14.42 7.97 -7.77
N GLY A 180 15.67 7.65 -7.41
CA GLY A 180 16.00 6.44 -6.65
C GLY A 180 15.52 6.43 -5.19
N ASP A 181 15.11 7.59 -4.65
CA ASP A 181 14.57 7.69 -3.29
C ASP A 181 13.06 7.42 -3.23
N TYR A 182 12.40 7.45 -4.39
CA TYR A 182 10.96 7.21 -4.49
C TYR A 182 10.56 5.78 -4.08
N CYS A 183 11.41 4.81 -4.40
CA CYS A 183 11.14 3.40 -4.15
C CYS A 183 12.44 2.66 -3.81
N ARG A 184 12.45 1.91 -2.71
CA ARG A 184 13.57 1.08 -2.27
C ARG A 184 13.16 -0.39 -2.20
N TRP A 185 14.01 -1.25 -2.74
CA TRP A 185 13.73 -2.68 -2.83
C TRP A 185 14.46 -3.47 -1.73
N VAL A 186 13.71 -4.38 -1.11
CA VAL A 186 14.17 -5.19 0.03
C VAL A 186 13.89 -6.66 -0.23
N GLY A 187 14.95 -7.47 -0.33
CA GLY A 187 14.87 -8.93 -0.41
C GLY A 187 14.93 -9.58 0.97
N VAL A 188 14.22 -10.70 1.12
CA VAL A 188 14.16 -11.52 2.35
C VAL A 188 14.46 -12.98 2.02
N GLU A 189 15.16 -13.67 2.91
CA GLU A 189 15.61 -15.06 2.68
C GLU A 189 14.47 -16.08 2.58
N LYS A 190 13.38 -15.85 3.32
CA LYS A 190 12.25 -16.78 3.41
C LYS A 190 10.92 -16.04 3.39
N GLN A 191 9.88 -16.72 2.94
CA GLN A 191 8.52 -16.18 2.83
C GLN A 191 7.94 -15.79 4.19
N GLU A 192 8.17 -16.57 5.25
CA GLU A 192 7.63 -16.28 6.58
C GLU A 192 8.18 -14.94 7.10
N ARG A 193 9.45 -14.66 6.80
CA ARG A 193 10.11 -13.40 7.15
C ARG A 193 9.54 -12.23 6.38
N LEU A 194 9.08 -12.42 5.14
CA LEU A 194 8.39 -11.38 4.38
C LEU A 194 7.17 -10.88 5.16
N TYR A 195 6.35 -11.80 5.69
CA TYR A 195 5.17 -11.45 6.46
C TYR A 195 5.56 -10.70 7.74
N ASP A 196 6.54 -11.20 8.51
CA ASP A 196 7.02 -10.53 9.71
C ASP A 196 7.39 -9.06 9.44
N TRP A 197 8.19 -8.82 8.40
CA TRP A 197 8.66 -7.48 8.04
C TRP A 197 7.53 -6.59 7.53
N VAL A 198 6.73 -7.05 6.57
CA VAL A 198 5.66 -6.24 5.94
C VAL A 198 4.59 -5.88 6.97
N LEU A 199 4.16 -6.82 7.80
CA LEU A 199 3.15 -6.55 8.83
C LEU A 199 3.71 -5.60 9.88
N SER A 200 4.93 -5.82 10.38
CA SER A 200 5.53 -4.94 11.39
C SER A 200 5.73 -3.51 10.88
N ILE A 201 6.16 -3.34 9.63
CA ILE A 201 6.30 -2.02 8.99
C ILE A 201 4.94 -1.36 8.82
N ARG A 202 3.93 -2.12 8.38
CA ARG A 202 2.55 -1.62 8.22
C ARG A 202 1.99 -1.10 9.54
N ILE A 203 2.32 -1.72 10.66
CA ILE A 203 1.83 -1.30 11.98
C ILE A 203 2.59 -0.07 12.50
N ALA A 204 3.89 0.03 12.19
CA ALA A 204 4.75 1.08 12.73
C ALA A 204 4.58 2.45 12.05
N LYS A 205 3.83 2.54 10.94
CA LYS A 205 3.54 3.74 10.16
C LYS A 205 2.10 4.18 10.34
#